data_AF-A0A1C6CJL9-F1
#
_entry.id   AF-A0A1C6CJL9-F1
#
_cell.length_a   1.000
_cell.length_b   1.000
_cell.length_c   1.000
_cell.angle_alpha   90.00
_cell.angle_beta   90.00
_cell.angle_gamma   90.00
#
_symmetry.space_group_name_H-M   'P 1'
#
loop_
_entity.id
_entity.type
_entity.pdbx_description
1 polymer ?
#
loop_
_entity_poly.entity_id
_entity_poly.type
_entity_poly.pdbx_seq_one_letter_code
_entity_poly.pdbx_strand_id
1 'polypeptide(L)' 'MLPLDPRLGEDGFRGPRYFLELADIRRFLPMHQWGNFNFTNQFLSCYTSFTSRTVYVNRVGQVFTFEEEADT' A
#
# COMPACT_ATOMS: atom_id res chain seq x y z
N MET A 1 4.57 -0.74 -6.67
CA MET A 1 3.51 -1.65 -6.19
C MET A 1 4.16 -2.72 -5.33
N LEU A 2 3.62 -3.07 -4.16
CA LEU A 2 4.20 -4.10 -3.27
C LEU A 2 3.13 -5.07 -2.77
N PRO A 3 3.47 -6.35 -2.48
CA PRO A 3 2.52 -7.29 -1.89
C PRO A 3 2.09 -6.84 -0.50
N LEU A 4 0.77 -6.80 -0.26
CA LEU A 4 0.16 -6.67 1.06
C LEU A 4 -0.79 -7.85 1.22
N ASP A 5 -0.21 -9.02 1.50
CA ASP A 5 -0.91 -10.31 1.39
C ASP A 5 -1.61 -10.70 2.69
N PRO A 6 -2.96 -10.69 2.74
CA PRO A 6 -3.72 -11.05 3.94
C PRO A 6 -3.56 -12.51 4.37
N ARG A 7 -3.11 -13.40 3.47
CA ARG A 7 -2.92 -14.82 3.81
C ARG A 7 -1.75 -15.03 4.77
N LEU A 8 -0.88 -14.04 4.91
CA LEU A 8 0.26 -14.04 5.84
C LEU A 8 -0.08 -13.43 7.20
N GLY A 9 -1.30 -12.93 7.42
CA GLY A 9 -1.62 -12.17 8.63
C GLY A 9 -0.68 -10.97 8.82
N GLU A 10 -0.28 -10.68 10.06
CA GLU A 10 0.59 -9.53 10.37
C GLU A 10 1.96 -9.57 9.67
N ASP A 11 2.49 -10.76 9.36
CA ASP A 11 3.74 -10.89 8.60
C ASP A 11 3.61 -10.29 7.19
N GLY A 12 2.40 -10.22 6.64
CA GLY A 12 2.10 -9.55 5.37
C GLY A 12 2.42 -8.06 5.36
N PHE A 13 2.57 -7.43 6.54
CA PHE A 13 2.93 -6.01 6.65
C PHE A 13 4.43 -5.75 6.51
N ARG A 14 5.28 -6.77 6.75
CA ARG A 14 6.73 -6.60 6.89
C ARG A 14 7.38 -6.04 5.63
N GLY A 15 7.01 -6.58 4.46
CA GLY A 15 7.53 -6.11 3.19
C GLY A 15 7.19 -4.64 2.92
N PRO A 16 5.90 -4.28 2.80
CA PRO A 16 5.48 -2.89 2.59
C PRO A 16 6.07 -1.92 3.61
N ARG A 17 6.06 -2.28 4.90
CA ARG A 17 6.67 -1.47 5.96
C ARG A 17 8.15 -1.21 5.70
N TYR A 18 8.94 -2.26 5.49
CA TYR A 18 10.39 -2.16 5.29
C TYR A 18 10.74 -1.26 4.10
N PHE A 19 10.02 -1.40 2.98
CA PHE A 19 10.22 -0.53 1.82
C PHE A 19 9.82 0.93 2.09
N LEU A 20 8.69 1.16 2.76
CA LEU A 20 8.21 2.51 3.08
C LEU A 20 9.09 3.23 4.11
N GLU A 21 9.82 2.49 4.95
CA GLU A 21 10.79 3.03 5.92
C GLU A 21 12.13 3.38 5.27
N LEU A 22 12.58 2.61 4.27
CA LEU A 22 13.96 2.69 3.77
C LEU A 22 14.12 3.30 2.38
N ALA A 23 13.10 3.18 1.53
CA ALA A 23 13.13 3.73 0.18
C ALA A 23 12.31 5.02 0.11
N ASP A 24 12.72 5.92 -0.79
CA ASP A 24 11.95 7.12 -1.12
C ASP A 24 10.75 6.74 -2.01
N ILE A 25 9.72 6.20 -1.38
CA ILE A 25 8.49 5.77 -2.04
C ILE A 25 7.50 6.93 -2.02
N ARG A 26 7.26 7.53 -3.19
CA ARG A 26 6.25 8.58 -3.35
C ARG A 26 4.82 8.03 -3.28
N ARG A 27 4.56 6.89 -3.92
CA ARG A 27 3.24 6.22 -3.91
C ARG A 27 3.39 4.70 -3.78
N PHE A 28 2.72 4.14 -2.79
CA PHE A 28 2.57 2.70 -2.56
C PHE A 28 1.17 2.26 -2.97
N LEU A 29 1.12 1.35 -3.95
CA LEU A 29 -0.10 0.65 -4.36
C LEU A 29 0.02 -0.80 -3.88
N PRO A 30 -0.86 -1.28 -2.97
CA PRO A 30 -0.88 -2.66 -2.52
C PRO A 30 -1.31 -3.59 -3.66
N MET A 31 -0.67 -4.75 -3.73
CA MET A 31 -1.03 -5.87 -4.60
C MET A 31 -1.16 -7.15 -3.78
N HIS A 32 -1.64 -8.22 -4.41
CA HIS A 32 -1.83 -9.52 -3.74
C HIS A 32 -2.76 -9.44 -2.52
N GLN A 33 -3.79 -8.59 -2.56
CA GLN A 33 -4.80 -8.51 -1.50
C GLN A 33 -5.86 -9.62 -1.59
N TRP A 34 -5.86 -10.41 -2.68
CA TRP A 34 -6.75 -11.58 -2.87
C TRP A 34 -8.24 -11.32 -2.58
N GLY A 35 -8.75 -10.15 -2.96
CA GLY A 35 -10.14 -9.74 -2.73
C GLY A 35 -10.42 -9.18 -1.33
N ASN A 36 -9.50 -9.31 -0.37
CA ASN A 36 -9.59 -8.68 0.94
C ASN A 36 -8.90 -7.30 0.92
N PHE A 37 -9.53 -6.35 0.25
CA PHE A 37 -8.98 -5.00 0.11
C PHE A 37 -8.91 -4.23 1.44
N ASN A 38 -9.77 -4.58 2.40
CA ASN A 38 -9.79 -3.98 3.73
C ASN A 38 -8.49 -4.24 4.52
N PHE A 39 -7.67 -5.21 4.09
CA PHE A 39 -6.36 -5.46 4.70
C PHE A 39 -5.42 -4.25 4.64
N THR A 40 -5.61 -3.33 3.67
CA THR A 40 -4.92 -2.04 3.65
C THR A 40 -5.29 -1.14 4.82
N ASN A 41 -6.56 -1.12 5.24
CA ASN A 41 -6.97 -0.35 6.42
C ASN A 41 -6.33 -0.93 7.69
N GLN A 42 -6.21 -2.25 7.79
CA GLN A 42 -5.56 -2.90 8.92
C GLN A 42 -4.07 -2.51 8.98
N PHE A 43 -3.36 -2.60 7.86
CA PHE A 43 -1.99 -2.13 7.75
C PHE A 43 -1.83 -0.68 8.20
N LEU A 44 -2.68 0.23 7.70
CA LEU A 44 -2.60 1.65 8.03
C LEU A 44 -3.04 1.99 9.45
N SER A 45 -3.85 1.14 10.09
CA SER A 45 -4.18 1.30 11.52
C SER A 45 -2.95 1.08 12.42
N CYS A 46 -2.04 0.19 12.01
CA CYS A 46 -0.77 -0.04 12.69
C CYS A 46 0.30 1.00 12.29
N TYR A 47 0.27 1.47 11.04
CA TYR A 47 1.31 2.32 10.45
C TYR A 47 0.73 3.58 9.80
N THR A 48 0.08 4.41 10.63
CA THR A 48 -0.67 5.59 10.17
C THR A 48 0.20 6.62 9.42
N SER A 49 1.51 6.68 9.71
CA SER A 49 2.47 7.53 9.01
C SER A 49 2.59 7.25 7.50
N PHE A 50 2.13 6.08 7.04
CA PHE A 50 2.17 5.69 5.63
C PHE A 50 0.90 6.04 4.85
N THR A 51 -0.11 6.59 5.52
CA THR A 51 -1.43 6.86 4.91
C THR A 51 -1.33 7.79 3.71
N SER A 52 -0.58 8.89 3.81
CA SER A 52 -0.43 9.87 2.71
C SER A 52 0.25 9.29 1.46
N ARG A 53 1.05 8.23 1.63
CA ARG A 53 1.77 7.56 0.55
C ARG A 53 1.04 6.34 0.02
N THR A 54 -0.04 5.89 0.66
CA THR A 54 -0.74 4.66 0.29
C THR A 54 -1.96 4.96 -0.56
N VAL A 55 -2.00 4.38 -1.75
CA VAL A 55 -3.14 4.44 -2.66
C VAL A 55 -4.04 3.24 -2.40
N TYR A 56 -5.30 3.48 -2.08
CA TYR A 56 -6.27 2.41 -1.79
C TYR A 56 -6.74 1.70 -3.06
N VAL A 57 -6.34 0.44 -3.19
CA VAL A 57 -6.92 -0.51 -4.15
C VAL A 57 -8.09 -1.20 -3.47
N ASN A 58 -9.31 -1.00 -4.00
CA ASN A 58 -10.57 -1.44 -3.40
C ASN A 58 -11.34 -2.45 -4.25
N ARG A 59 -10.94 -2.66 -5.51
CA ARG A 59 -11.56 -3.64 -6.42
C ARG A 59 -10.62 -4.08 -7.54
N VAL A 60 -10.92 -5.24 -8.13
CA VAL A 60 -10.30 -5.70 -9.38
C VAL A 60 -10.68 -4.76 -10.53
N GLY A 61 -9.72 -4.45 -11.39
CA GLY A 61 -9.93 -3.54 -12.53
C GLY A 61 -10.04 -2.06 -12.16
N GLN A 62 -9.65 -1.68 -10.94
CA GLN A 62 -9.57 -0.27 -10.57
C GLN A 62 -8.47 0.43 -11.37
N VAL A 63 -8.81 1.59 -11.94
CA VAL A 63 -7.90 2.43 -12.71
C VAL A 63 -7.58 3.68 -11.88
N PHE A 64 -6.32 4.11 -11.94
CA PHE A 64 -5.84 5.32 -11.29
C PHE A 64 -5.18 6.21 -12.33
N THR A 65 -5.47 7.51 -12.24
CA THR A 65 -4.75 8.54 -12.99
C THR A 65 -3.96 9.34 -11.96
N PHE A 66 -2.67 9.53 -12.21
CA PHE A 66 -1.81 10.35 -11.37
C PHE A 66 -1.28 11.50 -12.20
N GLU A 67 -1.30 12.69 -11.61
CA GLU A 67 -0.57 13.82 -12.16
C GLU A 67 0.93 13.66 -11.85
N GLU A 68 1.77 14.08 -12.80
CA GLU A 68 3.18 14.33 -12.55
C GLU A 68 3.26 15.56 -11.64
N GLU A 69 3.64 15.40 -10.36
CA GLU A 69 4.03 16.59 -9.59
C GLU A 69 5.49 16.88 -9.93
N ALA A 70 5.77 18.15 -10.26
CA ALA A 70 7.10 18.63 -10.61
C ALA A 70 8.09 18.29 -9.48
N ASP A 71 9.28 17.81 -9.85
CA ASP A 71 10.40 17.66 -8.92
C ASP A 71 10.86 19.08 -8.52
N THR A 72 10.25 19.64 -7.48
CA THR A 72 10.72 20.86 -6.79
C THR A 72 11.63 20.52 -5.63
#